data_AF-A0A3B9GC93-F1
#
_entry.id   AF-A0A3B9GC93-F1
#
_cell.length_a   1.000
_cell.length_b   1.000
_cell.length_c   1.000
_cell.angle_alpha   90.00
_cell.angle_beta   90.00
_cell.angle_gamma   90.00
#
_symmetry.space_group_name_H-M   'P 1'
#
loop_
_entity.id
_entity.type
_entity.pdbx_description
1 polymer ?
#
loop_
_entity_poly.entity_id
_entity_poly.type
_entity_poly.pdbx_seq_one_letter_code
_entity_poly.pdbx_strand_id
1 'polypeptide(L)'
;MNVKNPLKIIAVFFSALIITPSSFAQDKNDKIGTVNMQQLLAQFHKSAPILETFKGYEKQIIERNKTKAEEIRALMDEAVKTQKRAETPSFAREKKEQLLREAQSTRVEAKAREDARIAWITRKKTAFSEKQAVELGILRKEIMGMVREFGDA
;
A
#
# COMPACT_ATOMS: atom_id res chain seq x y z
N MET A 1 6.67 2.01 28.68
CA MET A 1 7.32 2.46 27.42
C MET A 1 6.23 2.86 26.44
N ASN A 2 6.16 4.14 26.09
CA ASN A 2 5.04 4.78 25.40
C ASN A 2 5.47 5.09 23.96
N VAL A 3 5.02 4.29 22.99
CA VAL A 3 5.33 4.49 21.57
C VAL A 3 4.27 5.43 20.99
N LYS A 4 4.58 6.73 20.94
CA LYS A 4 3.74 7.71 20.24
C LYS A 4 4.22 7.88 18.80
N ASN A 5 3.26 7.71 17.88
CA ASN A 5 3.22 8.17 16.48
C ASN A 5 3.60 7.15 15.39
N PRO A 6 2.63 6.38 14.84
CA PRO A 6 2.82 5.55 13.64
C PRO A 6 2.77 6.36 12.32
N LEU A 7 2.61 7.69 12.37
CA LEU A 7 2.38 8.55 11.20
C LEU A 7 3.64 8.98 10.41
N LYS A 8 4.83 8.48 10.78
CA LYS A 8 6.10 8.90 10.15
C LYS A 8 6.75 7.90 9.19
N ILE A 9 6.07 6.82 8.81
CA ILE A 9 6.68 5.74 7.97
C ILE A 9 6.28 5.80 6.48
N ILE A 10 5.38 6.70 6.04
CA ILE A 10 4.94 6.77 4.62
C ILE A 10 5.66 7.88 3.84
N ALA A 11 6.97 8.04 4.03
CA ALA A 11 7.79 9.01 3.29
C ALA A 11 9.07 8.41 2.70
N VAL A 12 9.13 7.08 2.50
CA VAL A 12 10.34 6.40 2.00
C VAL A 12 10.04 5.56 0.76
N PHE A 13 9.47 6.19 -0.27
CA PHE A 13 9.55 5.65 -1.65
C PHE A 13 10.13 6.67 -2.66
N PHE A 14 10.66 7.80 -2.19
CA PHE A 14 11.36 8.78 -3.04
C PHE A 14 12.89 8.77 -2.88
N SER A 15 13.45 7.96 -1.99
CA SER A 15 14.84 8.09 -1.54
C SER A 15 15.75 6.89 -1.86
N ALA A 16 15.58 6.27 -3.03
CA ALA A 16 16.51 5.25 -3.53
C ALA A 16 17.00 5.51 -4.96
N LEU A 17 17.11 6.78 -5.37
CA LEU A 17 18.02 7.15 -6.44
C LEU A 17 19.15 7.96 -5.80
N ILE A 18 20.24 7.28 -5.48
CA ILE A 18 21.48 7.93 -5.01
C ILE A 18 21.94 8.85 -6.13
N ILE A 19 21.66 10.14 -6.00
CA ILE A 19 22.26 11.19 -6.81
C ILE A 19 23.49 11.65 -6.02
N THR A 20 24.66 11.13 -6.39
CA THR A 20 25.87 11.91 -6.18
C THR A 20 25.74 13.17 -7.04
N PRO A 21 25.82 14.38 -6.47
CA PRO A 21 25.95 15.58 -7.29
C PRO A 21 27.35 15.51 -7.89
N SER A 22 27.47 14.89 -9.07
CA SER A 22 28.59 15.15 -9.95
C SER A 22 28.37 16.58 -10.42
N SER A 23 28.88 17.53 -9.63
CA SER A 23 29.18 18.88 -10.08
C SER A 23 30.27 18.72 -11.14
N PHE A 24 29.89 18.26 -12.33
CA PHE A 24 30.75 18.32 -13.51
C PHE A 24 31.13 19.79 -13.67
N ALA A 25 32.42 20.05 -13.70
CA ALA A 25 32.96 21.37 -13.92
C ALA A 25 32.41 21.90 -15.25
N GLN A 26 31.37 22.73 -15.16
CA GLN A 26 30.73 23.35 -16.31
C GLN A 26 31.58 24.57 -16.66
N ASP A 27 32.27 24.51 -17.80
CA ASP A 27 33.04 25.64 -18.29
C ASP A 27 32.07 26.80 -18.58
N LYS A 28 32.49 28.05 -18.34
CA LYS A 28 31.60 29.24 -18.38
C LYS A 28 30.96 29.50 -19.76
N ASN A 29 31.37 28.74 -20.77
CA ASN A 29 30.94 28.84 -22.16
C ASN A 29 30.04 27.67 -22.63
N ASP A 30 29.77 26.68 -21.78
CA ASP A 30 28.90 25.56 -22.13
C ASP A 30 27.42 25.94 -21.98
N LYS A 31 26.66 25.88 -23.09
CA LYS A 31 25.21 26.12 -23.15
C LYS A 31 24.39 24.96 -22.54
N ILE A 32 24.75 24.47 -21.36
CA ILE A 32 24.08 23.35 -20.69
C ILE A 32 23.11 23.91 -19.63
N GLY A 33 21.81 23.73 -19.85
CA GLY A 33 20.77 23.99 -18.85
C GLY A 33 20.44 22.75 -18.03
N THR A 34 20.31 22.87 -16.72
CA THR A 34 19.86 21.77 -15.83
C THR A 34 18.43 22.04 -15.36
N VAL A 35 17.57 21.02 -15.40
CA VAL A 35 16.18 21.11 -14.91
C VAL A 35 15.88 20.09 -13.81
N ASN A 36 15.05 20.49 -12.84
CA ASN A 36 14.56 19.59 -11.80
C ASN A 36 13.24 18.93 -12.22
N MET A 37 13.33 17.71 -12.76
CA MET A 37 12.16 16.96 -13.25
C MET A 37 11.13 16.62 -12.17
N GLN A 38 11.54 16.47 -10.90
CA GLN A 38 10.61 16.20 -9.81
C GLN A 38 9.77 17.43 -9.48
N GLN A 39 10.41 18.60 -9.45
CA GLN A 39 9.72 19.87 -9.25
C GLN A 39 8.79 20.18 -10.41
N LEU A 40 9.23 19.96 -11.66
CA LEU A 40 8.40 20.13 -12.85
C LEU A 40 7.16 19.22 -12.82
N LEU A 41 7.31 17.95 -12.45
CA LEU A 41 6.17 17.03 -12.30
C LEU A 41 5.20 17.49 -11.22
N ALA A 42 5.69 17.94 -10.07
CA ALA A 42 4.85 18.42 -8.99
C ALA A 42 4.07 19.70 -9.36
N GLN A 43 4.68 20.58 -10.16
CA GLN A 43 4.07 21.84 -10.60
C GLN A 43 3.24 21.69 -11.89
N PHE A 44 3.32 20.55 -12.57
CA PHE A 44 2.59 20.33 -13.81
C PHE A 44 1.09 20.22 -13.56
N HIS A 45 0.28 21.06 -14.21
CA HIS A 45 -1.16 21.18 -13.94
C HIS A 45 -1.94 19.86 -14.03
N LYS A 46 -1.49 18.90 -14.86
CA LYS A 46 -2.11 17.57 -14.98
C LYS A 46 -1.76 16.60 -13.84
N SER A 47 -0.75 16.89 -13.02
CA SER A 47 -0.30 15.98 -11.96
C SER A 47 -1.26 15.96 -10.78
N ALA A 48 -1.80 17.13 -10.37
CA ALA A 48 -2.71 17.25 -9.23
C ALA A 48 -3.95 16.32 -9.31
N PRO A 49 -4.73 16.28 -10.41
CA PRO A 49 -5.88 15.38 -10.50
C PRO A 49 -5.46 13.90 -10.47
N ILE A 50 -4.35 13.53 -11.11
CA ILE A 50 -3.83 12.16 -11.09
C ILE A 50 -3.45 11.74 -9.66
N LEU A 51 -2.71 12.58 -8.94
CA LEU A 51 -2.33 12.33 -7.55
C LEU A 51 -3.55 12.21 -6.63
N GLU A 52 -4.61 12.98 -6.88
CA GLU A 52 -5.84 12.87 -6.09
C GLU A 52 -6.56 11.54 -6.35
N THR A 53 -6.59 11.06 -7.61
CA THR A 53 -7.15 9.73 -7.91
C THR A 53 -6.36 8.61 -7.21
N PHE A 54 -5.04 8.75 -7.10
CA PHE A 54 -4.19 7.78 -6.40
C PHE A 54 -4.51 7.74 -4.90
N LYS A 55 -4.65 8.89 -4.25
CA LYS A 55 -5.05 8.94 -2.83
C LYS A 55 -6.42 8.30 -2.62
N GLY A 56 -7.37 8.58 -3.51
CA GLY A 56 -8.70 7.97 -3.46
C GLY A 56 -8.64 6.44 -3.55
N TYR A 57 -7.85 5.92 -4.47
CA TYR A 57 -7.66 4.48 -4.65
C TYR A 57 -6.96 3.83 -3.44
N GLU A 58 -5.91 4.46 -2.91
CA GLU A 58 -5.21 3.99 -1.71
C GLU A 58 -6.15 3.94 -0.50
N LYS A 59 -6.95 4.99 -0.29
CA LYS A 59 -7.94 5.05 0.78
C LYS A 59 -8.93 3.89 0.69
N GLN A 60 -9.44 3.58 -0.51
CA GLN A 60 -10.35 2.45 -0.71
C GLN A 60 -9.70 1.09 -0.40
N ILE A 61 -8.41 0.91 -0.74
CA ILE A 61 -7.67 -0.31 -0.38
C ILE A 61 -7.56 -0.44 1.14
N ILE A 62 -7.19 0.65 1.82
CA ILE A 62 -7.02 0.67 3.28
C ILE A 62 -8.34 0.36 3.98
N GLU A 63 -9.44 1.01 3.58
CA GLU A 63 -10.76 0.81 4.18
C GLU A 63 -11.23 -0.64 4.00
N ARG A 64 -11.17 -1.19 2.78
CA ARG A 64 -11.55 -2.58 2.52
C ARG A 64 -10.65 -3.58 3.25
N ASN A 65 -9.35 -3.29 3.36
CA ASN A 65 -8.44 -4.13 4.12
C ASN A 65 -8.80 -4.17 5.60
N LYS A 66 -9.17 -3.01 6.17
CA LYS A 66 -9.62 -2.91 7.56
C LYS A 66 -10.86 -3.75 7.80
N THR A 67 -11.89 -3.63 6.95
CA THR A 67 -13.12 -4.43 7.05
C THR A 67 -12.82 -5.93 7.01
N LYS A 68 -11.98 -6.38 6.07
CA LYS A 68 -11.57 -7.79 5.98
C LYS A 68 -10.85 -8.27 7.23
N ALA A 69 -9.96 -7.45 7.79
CA ALA A 69 -9.25 -7.79 9.03
C ALA A 69 -10.20 -7.87 10.24
N GLU A 70 -11.21 -7.01 10.31
CA GLU A 70 -12.25 -7.03 11.35
C GLU A 70 -13.12 -8.30 11.26
N GLU A 71 -13.52 -8.71 10.05
CA GLU A 71 -14.26 -9.97 9.84
C GLU A 71 -13.46 -11.20 10.31
N ILE A 72 -12.16 -11.25 9.98
CA ILE A 72 -11.28 -12.35 10.41
C ILE A 72 -11.12 -12.36 11.93
N ARG A 73 -10.98 -11.18 12.54
CA ARG A 73 -10.91 -11.06 14.00
C ARG A 73 -12.19 -11.57 14.66
N ALA A 74 -13.35 -11.23 14.12
CA ALA A 74 -14.64 -11.71 14.63
C ALA A 74 -14.73 -13.24 14.59
N LEU A 75 -14.29 -13.87 13.49
CA LEU A 75 -14.24 -15.34 13.38
C LEU A 75 -13.27 -15.97 14.39
N MET A 76 -12.10 -15.37 14.61
CA MET A 76 -11.15 -15.86 15.61
C MET A 76 -11.71 -15.75 17.03
N ASP A 77 -12.39 -14.63 17.34
CA ASP A 77 -13.05 -14.43 18.63
C ASP A 77 -14.20 -15.43 18.83
N GLU A 78 -14.97 -15.73 17.78
CA GLU A 78 -16.00 -16.76 17.79
C GLU A 78 -15.41 -18.15 18.05
N ALA A 79 -14.34 -18.53 17.35
CA ALA A 79 -13.67 -19.80 17.57
C ALA A 79 -13.16 -19.96 19.02
N VAL A 80 -12.62 -18.88 19.61
CA VAL A 80 -12.20 -18.87 21.01
C VAL A 80 -13.39 -19.03 21.96
N LYS A 81 -14.51 -18.35 21.69
CA LYS A 81 -15.74 -18.50 22.49
C LYS A 81 -16.28 -19.93 22.40
N THR A 82 -16.31 -20.53 21.22
CA THR A 82 -16.77 -21.91 21.01
C THR A 82 -15.87 -22.92 21.71
N GLN A 83 -14.55 -22.73 21.66
CA GLN A 83 -13.61 -23.57 22.43
C GLN A 83 -13.87 -23.46 23.94
N LYS A 84 -14.03 -22.24 24.47
CA LYS A 84 -14.34 -22.04 25.90
C LYS A 84 -15.66 -22.70 26.30
N ARG A 85 -16.67 -22.72 25.43
CA ARG A 85 -17.92 -23.45 25.71
C ARG A 85 -17.67 -24.96 25.85
N ALA A 86 -16.72 -25.53 25.10
CA ALA A 86 -16.36 -26.95 25.22
C ALA A 86 -15.75 -27.30 26.59
N GLU A 87 -15.17 -26.34 27.29
CA GLU A 87 -14.60 -26.51 28.64
C GLU A 87 -15.68 -26.59 29.73
N THR A 88 -16.95 -26.34 29.39
CA THR A 88 -18.08 -26.38 30.34
C THR A 88 -18.20 -27.77 30.98
N PRO A 89 -18.12 -27.90 32.32
CA PRO A 89 -18.11 -29.20 33.01
C PRO A 89 -19.38 -30.03 32.78
N SER A 90 -20.54 -29.39 32.65
CA SER A 90 -21.85 -30.04 32.51
C SER A 90 -22.13 -30.66 31.14
N PHE A 91 -21.26 -30.46 30.14
CA PHE A 91 -21.43 -31.07 28.83
C PHE A 91 -20.93 -32.51 28.78
N ALA A 92 -21.71 -33.38 28.15
CA ALA A 92 -21.29 -34.72 27.77
C ALA A 92 -20.07 -34.66 26.83
N ARG A 93 -19.23 -35.70 26.87
CA ARG A 93 -17.99 -35.79 26.08
C ARG A 93 -18.22 -35.54 24.59
N GLU A 94 -19.26 -36.14 24.01
CA GLU A 94 -19.61 -35.98 22.60
C GLU A 94 -19.86 -34.51 22.22
N LYS A 95 -20.60 -33.78 23.06
CA LYS A 95 -20.89 -32.35 22.87
C LYS A 95 -19.62 -31.50 22.97
N LYS A 96 -18.70 -31.85 23.88
CA LYS A 96 -17.39 -31.18 23.97
C LYS A 96 -16.57 -31.40 22.70
N GLU A 97 -16.49 -32.63 22.22
CA GLU A 97 -15.77 -32.95 20.98
C GLU A 97 -16.38 -32.24 19.76
N GLN A 98 -17.71 -32.12 19.69
CA GLN A 98 -18.38 -31.36 18.63
C GLN A 98 -17.99 -29.88 18.67
N LEU A 99 -18.06 -29.22 19.84
CA LEU A 99 -17.67 -27.82 20.00
C LEU A 99 -16.20 -27.57 19.68
N LEU A 100 -15.31 -28.52 20.03
CA LEU A 100 -13.89 -28.43 19.67
C LEU A 100 -13.67 -28.54 18.15
N ARG A 101 -14.40 -29.45 17.47
CA ARG A 101 -14.37 -29.55 16.00
C ARG A 101 -14.88 -28.28 15.33
N GLU A 102 -15.97 -27.71 15.84
CA GLU A 102 -16.54 -26.46 15.35
C GLU A 102 -15.55 -25.30 15.51
N ALA A 103 -14.99 -25.11 16.70
CA ALA A 103 -13.97 -24.11 16.95
C ALA A 103 -12.74 -24.26 16.02
N GLN A 104 -12.32 -25.50 15.77
CA GLN A 104 -11.22 -25.77 14.84
C GLN A 104 -11.59 -25.45 13.39
N SER A 105 -12.81 -25.78 12.96
CA SER A 105 -13.31 -25.43 11.63
C SER A 105 -13.32 -23.91 11.43
N THR A 106 -13.84 -23.15 12.39
CA THR A 106 -13.85 -21.68 12.35
C THR A 106 -12.44 -21.10 12.28
N ARG A 107 -11.46 -21.68 12.99
CA ARG A 107 -10.04 -21.26 12.90
C ARG A 107 -9.46 -21.49 11.50
N VAL A 108 -9.73 -22.65 10.91
CA VAL A 108 -9.26 -22.96 9.55
C VAL A 108 -9.86 -21.97 8.56
N GLU A 109 -11.16 -21.66 8.69
CA GLU A 109 -11.80 -20.65 7.86
C GLU A 109 -11.18 -19.26 8.05
N ALA A 110 -10.99 -18.81 9.29
CA ALA A 110 -10.38 -17.53 9.58
C ALA A 110 -8.98 -17.42 8.98
N LYS A 111 -8.17 -18.49 9.07
CA LYS A 111 -6.85 -18.57 8.45
C LYS A 111 -6.93 -18.49 6.93
N ALA A 112 -7.83 -19.23 6.30
CA ALA A 112 -8.02 -19.18 4.85
C ALA A 112 -8.43 -17.78 4.38
N ARG A 113 -9.29 -17.08 5.14
CA ARG A 113 -9.66 -15.69 4.86
C ARG A 113 -8.49 -14.71 5.05
N GLU A 114 -7.62 -14.95 6.02
CA GLU A 114 -6.40 -14.16 6.21
C GLU A 114 -5.42 -14.33 5.05
N ASP A 115 -5.19 -15.55 4.60
CA ASP A 115 -4.34 -15.84 3.44
C ASP A 115 -4.92 -15.18 2.17
N ALA A 116 -6.25 -15.25 2.00
CA ALA A 116 -6.95 -14.55 0.92
C ALA A 116 -6.84 -13.01 1.03
N ARG A 117 -6.90 -12.45 2.25
CA ARG A 117 -6.71 -11.01 2.50
C ARG A 117 -5.31 -10.56 2.09
N ILE A 118 -4.27 -11.32 2.47
CA ILE A 118 -2.88 -11.05 2.11
C ILE A 118 -2.72 -11.09 0.59
N ALA A 119 -3.20 -12.15 -0.06
CA ALA A 119 -3.14 -12.27 -1.52
C ALA A 119 -3.84 -11.10 -2.23
N TRP A 120 -5.02 -10.71 -1.73
CA TRP A 120 -5.76 -9.57 -2.24
C TRP A 120 -5.00 -8.25 -2.09
N ILE A 121 -4.41 -7.97 -0.92
CA ILE A 121 -3.67 -6.73 -0.67
C ILE A 121 -2.43 -6.64 -1.57
N THR A 122 -1.73 -7.75 -1.76
CA THR A 122 -0.54 -7.83 -2.62
C THR A 122 -0.93 -7.52 -4.06
N ARG A 123 -1.96 -8.17 -4.59
CA ARG A 123 -2.46 -7.90 -5.95
C ARG A 123 -2.87 -6.44 -6.12
N LYS A 124 -3.53 -5.85 -5.12
CA LYS A 124 -3.96 -4.45 -5.17
C LYS A 124 -2.81 -3.47 -5.14
N LYS A 125 -1.76 -3.73 -4.34
CA LYS A 125 -0.54 -2.92 -4.31
C LYS A 125 0.25 -3.02 -5.61
N THR A 126 0.40 -4.22 -6.18
CA THR A 126 1.06 -4.41 -7.48
C THR A 126 0.35 -3.64 -8.59
N ALA A 127 -0.97 -3.86 -8.74
CA ALA A 127 -1.75 -3.14 -9.75
C ALA A 127 -1.74 -1.62 -9.53
N PHE A 128 -1.68 -1.16 -8.28
CA PHE A 128 -1.56 0.27 -7.98
C PHE A 128 -0.22 0.83 -8.44
N SER A 129 0.88 0.15 -8.10
CA SER A 129 2.23 0.57 -8.46
C SER A 129 2.42 0.60 -9.98
N GLU A 130 1.90 -0.40 -10.69
CA GLU A 130 1.90 -0.42 -12.16
C GLU A 130 1.13 0.77 -12.74
N LYS A 131 -0.06 1.05 -12.20
CA LYS A 131 -0.87 2.20 -12.62
C LYS A 131 -0.13 3.53 -12.40
N GLN A 132 0.49 3.71 -11.23
CA GLN A 132 1.31 4.89 -10.94
C GLN A 132 2.48 5.04 -11.92
N ALA A 133 3.17 3.94 -12.22
CA ALA A 133 4.30 3.95 -13.16
C ALA A 133 3.88 4.36 -14.57
N VAL A 134 2.72 3.87 -15.05
CA VAL A 134 2.19 4.21 -16.37
C VAL A 134 1.77 5.68 -16.43
N GLU A 135 0.91 6.12 -15.51
CA GLU A 135 0.35 7.48 -15.57
C GLU A 135 1.40 8.57 -15.31
N LEU A 136 2.29 8.38 -14.31
CA LEU A 136 3.40 9.31 -14.08
C LEU A 136 4.44 9.25 -15.20
N GLY A 137 4.62 8.09 -15.84
CA GLY A 137 5.48 7.92 -17.00
C GLY A 137 5.01 8.74 -18.21
N ILE A 138 3.70 8.79 -18.44
CA ILE A 138 3.09 9.63 -19.49
C ILE A 138 3.36 11.11 -19.19
N LEU A 139 3.07 11.58 -17.97
CA LEU A 139 3.34 12.96 -17.57
C LEU A 139 4.81 13.32 -17.72
N ARG A 140 5.72 12.42 -17.34
CA ARG A 140 7.17 12.65 -17.49
C ARG A 140 7.56 12.82 -18.95
N LYS A 141 6.98 12.04 -19.87
CA LYS A 141 7.24 12.18 -21.32
C LYS A 141 6.75 13.51 -21.85
N GLU A 142 5.56 13.96 -21.44
CA GLU A 142 5.05 15.28 -21.82
C GLU A 142 5.97 16.41 -21.33
N ILE A 143 6.41 16.35 -20.07
CA ILE A 143 7.33 17.36 -19.50
C ILE A 143 8.67 17.35 -20.23
N MET A 144 9.22 16.18 -20.54
CA MET A 144 10.46 16.08 -21.33
C MET A 144 10.30 16.67 -22.74
N GLY A 145 9.13 16.55 -23.36
CA GLY A 145 8.83 17.20 -24.64
C GLY A 145 8.91 18.72 -24.52
N MET A 146 8.22 19.31 -23.54
CA MET A 146 8.25 20.76 -23.31
C MET A 146 9.64 21.28 -22.97
N VAL A 147 10.41 20.54 -22.16
CA VAL A 147 11.80 20.90 -21.83
C VAL A 147 12.69 20.89 -23.08
N ARG A 148 12.51 19.90 -23.96
CA ARG A 148 13.26 19.83 -25.22
C ARG A 148 12.91 21.01 -26.13
N GLU A 149 11.63 21.30 -26.31
CA GLU A 149 11.18 22.46 -27.10
C GLU A 149 11.76 23.78 -26.57
N PHE A 150 11.82 23.95 -25.25
CA PHE A 150 12.44 25.14 -24.63
C PHE A 150 13.96 25.18 -24.79
N GLY A 151 14.65 24.03 -24.80
CA GLY A 151 16.09 23.96 -24.98
C GLY A 151 16.54 24.11 -26.44
N ASP A 152 15.66 23.79 -27.40
CA ASP A 152 15.91 23.93 -28.83
C ASP A 152 15.57 25.35 -29.36
N ALA A 153 14.84 26.16 -28.58
CA ALA A 153 14.47 27.55 -28.88
C ALA A 153 15.55 28.57 -28.48
#